data_AF-A0A6G0VU43-F1
#
_entry.id   AF-A0A6G0VU43-F1
#
_cell.length_a   1.000
_cell.length_b   1.000
_cell.length_c   1.000
_cell.angle_alpha   90.00
_cell.angle_beta   90.00
_cell.angle_gamma   90.00
#
_symmetry.space_group_name_H-M   'P 1'
#
loop_
_entity.id
_entity.type
_entity.pdbx_description
1 polymer ?
#
loop_
_entity_poly.entity_id
_entity_poly.type
_entity_poly.pdbx_seq_one_letter_code
_entity_poly.pdbx_strand_id
1 'polypeptide(L)'
;MASYNYISCIDSYTRVTETSMSCIDHIFIRNIYISKANFFVIKTDITDHFSLVFFIKDDFIDKIKDNIRHNNFNNKKTINFNILNFLISSFDWNSLLINNDVNILVDKFNCKINELITSVTKVTTATCSDSLYIKYSTQYTLMSERYNT
;
A
#
# COMPACT_ATOMS: atom_id res chain seq x y z
N MET A 1 -10.71 15.87 -16.47
CA MET A 1 -11.26 15.58 -15.13
C MET A 1 -10.79 14.19 -14.73
N ALA A 2 -10.32 14.02 -13.50
CA ALA A 2 -9.87 12.74 -12.96
C ALA A 2 -11.05 11.83 -12.61
N SER A 3 -11.08 10.61 -13.15
CA SER A 3 -12.01 9.57 -12.70
C SER A 3 -11.66 9.14 -11.27
N TYR A 4 -12.65 8.98 -10.41
CA TYR A 4 -12.46 8.46 -9.04
C TYR A 4 -11.48 9.24 -8.15
N ASN A 5 -11.32 10.54 -8.39
CA ASN A 5 -10.39 11.42 -7.67
C ASN A 5 -8.91 11.06 -7.80
N TYR A 6 -8.48 10.27 -8.79
CA TYR A 6 -7.06 9.98 -9.04
C TYR A 6 -6.49 10.82 -10.18
N ILE A 7 -5.35 11.46 -9.95
CA ILE A 7 -4.62 12.27 -10.92
C ILE A 7 -3.32 11.56 -11.29
N SER A 8 -3.04 11.46 -12.60
CA SER A 8 -1.71 11.05 -13.08
C SER A 8 -0.70 12.12 -12.67
N CYS A 9 0.33 11.69 -11.95
CA CYS A 9 1.45 12.55 -11.60
C CYS A 9 2.42 12.72 -12.77
N ILE A 10 2.38 11.85 -13.78
CA ILE A 10 3.36 11.86 -14.86
C ILE A 10 2.67 12.35 -16.13
N ASP A 11 3.25 13.39 -16.72
CA ASP A 11 2.81 14.03 -17.97
C ASP A 11 3.90 14.00 -19.06
N SER A 12 5.08 13.43 -18.77
CA SER A 12 6.19 13.29 -19.69
C SER A 12 6.42 11.83 -20.12
N TYR A 13 7.03 11.64 -21.28
CA TYR A 13 7.42 10.31 -21.76
C TYR A 13 8.33 9.59 -20.76
N THR A 14 8.05 8.31 -20.55
CA THR A 14 8.77 7.42 -19.63
C THR A 14 9.49 6.31 -20.36
N ARG A 15 9.23 6.14 -21.66
CA ARG A 15 9.92 5.21 -22.52
C ARG A 15 10.37 5.88 -23.81
N VAL A 16 11.60 5.63 -24.22
CA VAL A 16 12.19 6.07 -25.48
C VAL A 16 12.74 4.85 -26.20
N THR A 17 12.22 4.61 -27.39
CA THR A 17 12.77 3.68 -28.37
C THR A 17 13.46 4.48 -29.48
N GLU A 18 14.14 3.80 -30.41
CA GLU A 18 14.78 4.47 -31.55
C GLU A 18 13.83 5.35 -32.37
N THR A 19 12.55 4.99 -32.43
CA THR A 19 11.57 5.61 -33.34
C THR A 19 10.41 6.31 -32.62
N SER A 20 10.26 6.09 -31.31
CA SER A 20 9.09 6.60 -30.58
C SER A 20 9.38 6.94 -29.13
N MET A 21 8.65 7.93 -28.62
CA MET A 21 8.62 8.29 -27.20
C MET A 21 7.20 8.06 -26.69
N SER A 22 7.06 7.34 -25.58
CA SER A 22 5.77 6.98 -25.01
C SER A 22 5.74 7.20 -23.50
N CYS A 23 4.58 7.59 -22.97
CA CYS A 23 4.31 7.67 -21.55
C CYS A 23 3.48 6.44 -21.18
N ILE A 24 4.13 5.40 -20.69
CA ILE A 24 3.47 4.13 -20.33
C ILE A 24 3.61 3.78 -18.86
N ASP A 25 4.54 4.41 -18.16
CA ASP A 25 4.72 4.26 -16.72
C ASP A 25 3.98 5.40 -16.02
N HIS A 26 2.99 5.05 -15.20
CA HIS A 26 2.14 6.03 -14.53
C HIS A 26 2.14 5.85 -13.01
N ILE A 27 2.12 6.97 -12.31
CA ILE A 27 1.86 7.03 -10.86
C ILE A 27 0.58 7.85 -10.68
N PHE A 28 -0.42 7.25 -10.06
CA PHE A 28 -1.69 7.91 -9.76
C PHE A 28 -1.78 8.22 -8.28
N ILE A 29 -2.14 9.46 -7.94
CA ILE A 29 -2.42 9.86 -6.55
C ILE A 29 -3.84 10.38 -6.43
N ARG A 30 -4.42 10.24 -5.24
CA ARG A 30 -5.69 10.93 -4.97
C ARG A 30 -5.47 12.44 -4.96
N ASN A 31 -6.35 13.19 -5.64
CA ASN A 31 -6.27 14.65 -5.81
C ASN A 31 -6.07 15.40 -4.47
N ILE A 32 -6.66 14.90 -3.40
CA ILE A 32 -6.52 15.46 -2.03
C ILE A 32 -5.07 15.49 -1.51
N TYR A 33 -4.14 14.78 -2.14
CA TYR A 33 -2.74 14.68 -1.73
C TYR A 33 -1.74 15.30 -2.72
N ILE A 34 -2.22 15.97 -3.78
CA ILE A 34 -1.36 16.47 -4.86
C ILE A 34 -0.33 17.49 -4.40
N SER A 35 -0.68 18.38 -3.46
CA SER A 35 0.25 19.38 -2.90
C SER A 35 1.38 18.80 -2.06
N LYS A 36 1.31 17.50 -1.74
CA LYS A 36 2.27 16.78 -0.89
C LYS A 36 3.15 15.82 -1.67
N ALA A 37 2.86 15.60 -2.95
CA ALA A 37 3.57 14.69 -3.82
C ALA A 37 4.44 15.46 -4.82
N ASN A 38 5.68 15.01 -5.01
CA ASN A 38 6.56 15.45 -6.08
C ASN A 38 6.97 14.22 -6.89
N PHE A 39 7.18 14.42 -8.18
CA PHE A 39 7.53 13.37 -9.12
C PHE A 39 8.62 13.88 -10.08
N PHE A 40 9.52 12.99 -10.47
CA PHE A 40 10.59 13.29 -11.42
C PHE A 40 10.82 12.08 -12.33
N VAL A 41 11.10 12.36 -13.60
CA VAL A 41 11.55 11.34 -14.57
C VAL A 41 13.04 11.50 -14.77
N ILE A 42 13.82 10.52 -14.31
CA ILE A 42 15.26 10.47 -14.50
C ILE A 42 15.53 9.83 -15.87
N LYS A 43 16.02 10.64 -16.79
CA LYS A 43 16.39 10.21 -18.14
C LYS A 43 17.79 9.60 -18.11
N THR A 44 17.89 8.34 -18.46
CA THR A 44 19.16 7.60 -18.61
C THR A 44 19.14 6.83 -19.91
N ASP A 45 20.31 6.45 -20.40
CA ASP A 45 20.52 5.66 -21.62
C ASP A 45 20.81 4.18 -21.32
N ILE A 46 20.58 3.75 -20.08
CA ILE A 46 20.82 2.37 -19.61
C ILE A 46 19.72 1.43 -20.11
N THR A 47 18.48 1.91 -20.18
CA THR A 47 17.30 1.17 -20.63
C THR A 47 16.42 2.05 -21.51
N ASP A 48 15.54 1.45 -22.31
CA ASP A 48 14.53 2.18 -23.08
C ASP A 48 13.45 2.80 -22.17
N HIS A 49 13.40 2.42 -20.89
CA HIS A 49 12.57 3.05 -19.86
C HIS A 49 13.37 4.01 -18.97
N PHE A 50 12.78 5.16 -18.66
CA PHE A 50 13.29 6.13 -17.70
C PHE A 50 12.83 5.81 -16.28
N SER A 51 13.72 6.05 -15.32
CA SER A 51 13.40 5.82 -13.92
C SER A 51 12.47 6.90 -13.37
N LEU A 52 11.47 6.47 -12.60
CA LEU A 52 10.52 7.36 -11.94
C LEU A 52 10.89 7.52 -10.47
N VAL A 53 11.04 8.76 -10.03
CA VAL A 53 11.22 9.08 -8.61
C VAL A 53 9.96 9.76 -8.10
N PHE A 54 9.46 9.25 -6.99
CA PHE A 54 8.27 9.75 -6.33
C PHE A 54 8.60 10.07 -4.87
N PHE A 55 8.26 11.28 -4.45
CA PHE A 55 8.51 11.76 -3.09
C PHE A 55 7.23 12.33 -2.48
N ILE A 56 6.90 11.91 -1.26
CA ILE A 56 5.81 12.48 -0.47
C ILE A 56 6.41 13.21 0.74
N LYS A 57 5.96 14.44 1.00
CA LYS A 57 6.40 15.21 2.18
C LYS A 57 6.01 14.51 3.50
N ASP A 58 6.94 14.48 4.46
CA ASP A 58 6.86 13.71 5.71
C ASP A 58 5.69 14.08 6.62
N ASP A 59 5.25 15.34 6.64
CA ASP A 59 4.11 15.83 7.43
C ASP A 59 2.75 15.22 6.98
N PHE A 60 2.76 14.36 5.95
CA PHE A 60 1.68 13.44 5.61
C PHE A 60 1.72 12.12 6.41
N ILE A 61 2.91 11.56 6.63
CA ILE A 61 3.09 10.26 7.29
C ILE A 61 2.67 10.34 8.76
N ASP A 62 3.00 11.45 9.43
CA ASP A 62 2.67 11.61 10.85
C ASP A 62 1.16 11.75 11.08
N LYS A 63 0.43 12.44 10.19
CA LYS A 63 -1.04 12.54 10.25
C LYS A 63 -1.75 11.20 9.97
N ILE A 64 -1.13 10.31 9.18
CA ILE A 64 -1.66 8.95 8.98
C ILE A 64 -1.46 8.10 10.24
N LYS A 65 -0.28 8.18 10.88
CA LYS A 65 0.01 7.44 12.11
C LYS A 65 -0.96 7.81 13.24
N ASP A 66 -1.31 9.08 13.37
CA ASP A 66 -2.25 9.53 14.41
C ASP A 66 -3.69 9.07 14.15
N ASN A 67 -4.15 9.06 12.89
CA ASN A 67 -5.48 8.53 12.54
C ASN A 67 -5.60 7.01 12.71
N ILE A 68 -4.51 6.25 12.52
CA ILE A 68 -4.48 4.80 12.75
C ILE A 68 -4.55 4.48 14.25
N ARG A 69 -3.96 5.32 15.11
CA ARG A 69 -3.98 5.12 16.57
C ARG A 69 -5.36 5.28 17.20
N HIS A 70 -6.23 6.13 16.65
CA HIS A 70 -7.55 6.40 17.22
C HIS A 70 -8.67 5.42 16.80
N ASN A 71 -8.46 4.59 15.78
CA ASN A 71 -9.49 3.67 15.25
C ASN A 71 -9.30 2.17 15.61
N ASN A 72 -8.28 1.81 16.39
CA ASN A 72 -7.88 0.41 16.59
C ASN A 72 -8.52 -0.28 17.80
N PHE A 73 -9.85 -0.24 17.91
CA PHE A 73 -10.59 -1.16 18.79
C PHE A 73 -11.54 -2.12 18.05
N ASN A 74 -11.45 -2.25 16.72
CA ASN A 74 -12.32 -3.13 15.95
C ASN A 74 -11.52 -4.10 15.08
N ASN A 75 -11.69 -5.40 15.35
CA ASN A 75 -11.38 -6.57 14.53
C ASN A 75 -10.15 -6.46 13.61
N LYS A 76 -8.99 -6.89 14.10
CA LYS A 76 -7.78 -7.01 13.27
C LYS A 76 -7.96 -8.18 12.29
N LYS A 77 -8.06 -7.87 11.00
CA LYS A 77 -7.97 -8.87 9.92
C LYS A 77 -6.50 -9.11 9.60
N THR A 78 -6.07 -10.36 9.65
CA THR A 78 -4.71 -10.76 9.25
C THR A 78 -4.81 -11.74 8.08
N ILE A 79 -4.03 -11.50 7.02
CA ILE A 79 -3.95 -12.35 5.83
C ILE A 79 -2.62 -13.11 5.87
N ASN A 80 -2.66 -14.43 5.65
CA ASN A 80 -1.44 -15.21 5.46
C ASN A 80 -1.02 -15.17 3.98
N PHE A 81 -0.08 -14.29 3.63
CA PHE A 81 0.37 -14.08 2.25
C PHE A 81 1.03 -15.32 1.62
N ASN A 82 1.73 -16.14 2.40
CA ASN A 82 2.37 -17.35 1.87
C ASN A 82 1.31 -18.36 1.38
N ILE A 83 0.24 -18.53 2.16
CA ILE A 83 -0.88 -19.39 1.77
C ILE A 83 -1.64 -18.76 0.60
N LEU A 84 -1.88 -17.45 0.61
CA LEU A 84 -2.56 -16.76 -0.49
C LEU A 84 -1.81 -16.95 -1.82
N ASN A 85 -0.51 -16.72 -1.82
CA ASN A 85 0.33 -16.86 -3.02
C ASN A 85 0.30 -18.31 -3.54
N PHE A 86 0.38 -19.28 -2.64
CA PHE A 86 0.26 -20.70 -3.00
C PHE A 86 -1.10 -21.03 -3.63
N LEU A 87 -2.20 -20.50 -3.08
CA LEU A 87 -3.54 -20.73 -3.62
C LEU A 87 -3.74 -20.06 -4.99
N ILE A 88 -3.23 -18.84 -5.17
CA ILE A 88 -3.28 -18.11 -6.45
C ILE A 88 -2.48 -18.87 -7.51
N SER A 89 -1.28 -19.34 -7.18
CA SER A 89 -0.42 -20.05 -8.13
C SER A 89 -0.94 -21.43 -8.49
N SER A 90 -1.68 -22.08 -7.59
CA SER A 90 -2.21 -23.43 -7.78
C SER A 90 -3.60 -23.46 -8.42
N PHE A 91 -4.24 -22.30 -8.58
CA PHE A 91 -5.57 -22.22 -9.19
C PHE A 91 -5.50 -22.35 -10.71
N ASP A 92 -6.41 -23.12 -11.30
CA ASP A 92 -6.53 -23.23 -12.76
C ASP A 92 -7.27 -22.03 -13.35
N TRP A 93 -6.50 -21.03 -13.76
CA TRP A 93 -7.01 -19.81 -14.39
C TRP A 93 -7.66 -20.04 -15.76
N ASN A 94 -7.36 -21.16 -16.44
CA ASN A 94 -7.95 -21.44 -17.75
C ASN A 94 -9.46 -21.69 -17.66
N SER A 95 -9.93 -22.19 -16.51
CA SER A 95 -11.36 -22.37 -16.23
C SER A 95 -12.17 -21.07 -16.32
N LEU A 96 -11.54 -19.92 -16.12
CA LEU A 96 -12.20 -18.62 -16.25
C LEU A 96 -12.41 -18.23 -17.70
N LEU A 97 -11.53 -18.66 -18.61
CA LEU A 97 -11.53 -18.30 -20.04
C LEU A 97 -12.64 -18.97 -20.87
N ILE A 98 -13.52 -19.74 -20.23
CA ILE A 98 -14.64 -20.42 -20.89
C ILE A 98 -15.67 -19.41 -21.45
N ASN A 99 -15.68 -18.17 -20.98
CA ASN A 99 -16.64 -17.14 -21.40
C ASN A 99 -15.98 -16.14 -22.35
N ASN A 100 -16.69 -15.75 -23.42
CA ASN A 100 -16.19 -14.79 -24.39
C ASN A 100 -16.48 -13.32 -24.01
N ASP A 101 -17.34 -13.09 -23.02
CA ASP A 101 -17.67 -11.74 -22.55
C ASP A 101 -16.63 -11.26 -21.53
N VAL A 102 -15.91 -10.21 -21.89
CA VAL A 102 -14.84 -9.60 -21.08
C VAL A 102 -15.36 -9.12 -19.73
N ASN A 103 -16.58 -8.59 -19.64
CA ASN A 103 -17.12 -8.09 -18.36
C ASN A 103 -17.36 -9.26 -17.40
N ILE A 104 -17.93 -10.36 -17.92
CA ILE A 104 -18.16 -11.58 -17.14
C ILE A 104 -16.83 -12.19 -16.69
N LEU A 105 -15.79 -12.14 -17.52
CA LEU A 105 -14.44 -12.61 -17.16
C LEU A 105 -13.85 -11.82 -16.00
N VAL A 106 -13.95 -10.49 -16.05
CA VAL A 106 -13.45 -9.60 -14.99
C VAL A 106 -14.19 -9.84 -13.68
N ASP A 107 -15.51 -9.98 -13.73
CA ASP A 107 -16.31 -10.25 -12.53
C ASP A 107 -15.96 -11.60 -11.90
N LYS A 108 -15.81 -12.65 -12.73
CA LYS A 108 -15.41 -13.98 -12.24
C LYS A 108 -14.00 -13.98 -11.66
N PHE A 109 -13.05 -13.28 -12.29
CA PHE A 109 -11.70 -13.12 -11.76
C PHE A 109 -11.71 -12.44 -10.38
N ASN A 110 -12.40 -11.30 -10.28
CA ASN A 110 -12.50 -10.54 -9.02
C ASN A 110 -13.20 -11.35 -7.93
N CYS A 111 -14.27 -12.06 -8.28
CA CYS A 111 -14.97 -12.95 -7.36
C CYS A 111 -14.00 -14.02 -6.82
N LYS A 112 -13.25 -14.69 -7.70
CA LYS A 112 -12.29 -15.73 -7.31
C LYS A 112 -11.17 -15.21 -6.42
N ILE A 113 -10.58 -14.06 -6.76
CA ILE A 113 -9.55 -13.43 -5.93
C ILE A 113 -10.08 -13.10 -4.54
N ASN A 114 -11.30 -12.55 -4.46
CA ASN A 114 -11.93 -12.23 -3.17
C ASN A 114 -12.24 -13.48 -2.33
N GLU A 115 -12.67 -14.58 -2.96
CA GLU A 115 -12.85 -15.87 -2.30
C GLU A 115 -11.54 -16.37 -1.68
N LEU A 116 -10.45 -16.36 -2.47
CA LEU A 116 -9.13 -16.79 -2.01
C LEU A 116 -8.65 -15.93 -0.83
N ILE A 117 -8.73 -14.61 -0.94
CA ILE A 117 -8.39 -13.67 0.15
C ILE A 117 -9.21 -13.97 1.40
N THR A 118 -10.52 -14.16 1.25
CA THR A 118 -11.42 -14.42 2.38
C THR A 118 -11.07 -15.72 3.09
N SER A 119 -10.75 -16.79 2.33
CA SER A 119 -10.40 -18.10 2.87
C SER A 119 -9.15 -18.10 3.77
N VAL A 120 -8.21 -17.19 3.51
CA VAL A 120 -6.95 -17.06 4.26
C VAL A 120 -6.95 -15.91 5.27
N THR A 121 -8.06 -15.16 5.33
CA THR A 121 -8.22 -14.05 6.26
C THR A 121 -8.66 -14.58 7.62
N LYS A 122 -7.80 -14.41 8.62
CA LYS A 122 -8.17 -14.64 10.03
C LYS A 122 -8.68 -13.33 10.62
N VAL A 123 -9.85 -13.39 11.24
CA VAL A 123 -10.41 -12.27 12.02
C VAL A 123 -10.11 -12.56 13.49
N THR A 124 -9.25 -11.75 14.10
CA THR A 124 -9.05 -11.81 15.55
C THR A 124 -9.97 -10.78 16.19
N THR A 125 -10.99 -11.26 16.89
CA THR A 125 -11.79 -10.43 17.80
C THR A 125 -10.99 -10.27 19.08
N ALA A 126 -10.67 -9.04 19.46
CA ALA A 126 -10.15 -8.77 20.80
C ALA A 126 -11.32 -8.94 21.77
N THR A 127 -11.43 -10.08 22.43
CA THR A 127 -12.30 -10.21 23.60
C THR A 127 -11.63 -9.44 24.73
N CYS A 128 -12.28 -8.38 25.20
CA CYS A 128 -11.90 -7.71 26.43
C CYS A 128 -12.16 -8.70 27.59
N SER A 129 -11.17 -9.51 27.94
CA SER A 129 -11.15 -10.25 29.20
C SER A 129 -10.34 -9.44 30.20
N ASP A 130 -11.06 -8.72 31.05
CA ASP A 130 -10.74 -8.22 32.38
C ASP A 130 -9.32 -7.69 32.70
N SER A 131 -9.30 -6.38 32.97
CA SER A 131 -8.40 -5.64 33.86
C SER A 131 -6.89 -5.92 33.76
N LEU A 132 -6.15 -5.12 33.00
CA LEU A 132 -4.74 -4.91 33.26
C LEU A 132 -4.54 -3.62 34.09
N TYR A 133 -4.22 -3.84 35.36
CA TYR A 133 -3.65 -2.85 36.28
C TYR A 133 -2.55 -2.04 35.58
N ILE A 134 -2.77 -0.74 35.46
CA ILE A 134 -1.72 0.21 35.06
C ILE A 134 -0.78 0.35 36.25
N LYS A 135 0.40 -0.27 36.18
CA LYS A 135 1.52 -0.01 37.09
C LYS A 135 2.44 1.00 36.40
N TYR A 136 2.28 2.29 36.73
CA TYR A 136 3.29 3.30 36.38
C TYR A 136 4.55 3.01 37.19
N SER A 137 5.68 2.76 36.53
CA SER A 137 7.01 2.90 37.14
C SER A 137 7.77 4.00 36.40
N THR A 138 7.68 5.22 36.91
CA THR A 138 8.59 6.31 36.60
C THR A 138 9.93 6.02 37.28
N GLN A 139 10.98 5.75 36.50
CA GLN A 139 12.36 5.94 36.95
C GLN A 139 12.93 7.14 36.19
N TYR A 140 12.79 8.31 36.81
CA TYR A 140 13.69 9.43 36.56
C TYR A 140 14.97 9.15 37.35
N THR A 141 16.06 8.80 36.67
CA THR A 141 17.40 8.84 37.29
C THR A 141 18.02 10.19 36.99
N LEU A 142 17.97 11.06 38.00
CA LEU A 142 18.79 12.25 38.12
C LEU A 142 20.28 11.82 38.08
N MET A 143 21.02 12.23 37.05
CA MET A 143 22.47 12.33 37.13
C MET A 143 22.83 13.78 37.46
N SER A 144 22.95 14.06 38.75
CA SER A 144 23.67 15.21 39.27
C SER A 144 24.71 14.73 40.28
N GLU A 145 25.93 15.20 40.09
CA GLU A 145 27.02 15.25 41.06
C GLU A 145 27.77 13.93 41.35
N ARG A 146 29.00 13.86 40.84
CA ARG A 146 30.26 13.88 41.62
C ARG A 146 31.37 13.25 40.78
N TYR A 147 32.36 14.05 40.38
CA TYR A 147 33.78 13.72 40.56
C TYR A 147 34.56 15.04 40.62
N ASN A 148 34.71 15.53 41.86
CA ASN A 148 35.91 16.24 42.30
C ASN A 148 36.90 15.15 42.73
N THR A 149 38.01 15.05 42.02
CA THR A 149 39.40 14.84 42.51
C THR A 149 40.32 14.97 41.33
#